data_AF-A0A2G8JWU5-F1
#
_entry.id   AF-A0A2G8JWU5-F1
#
_cell.length_a   1.000
_cell.length_b   1.000
_cell.length_c   1.000
_cell.angle_alpha   90.00
_cell.angle_beta   90.00
_cell.angle_gamma   90.00
#
_symmetry.space_group_name_H-M   'P 1'
#
loop_
_entity.id
_entity.type
_entity.pdbx_description
1 polymer ?
#
loop_
_entity_poly.entity_id
_entity_poly.type
_entity_poly.pdbx_seq_one_letter_code
_entity_poly.pdbx_strand_id
1 'polypeptide(L)'
;MGEVSWSGQEDVFNCLGTDILDNSFEGYNACIFAYGQTGSGKSYTMMGTELDKGIIPKLCDALFERIGKAQANDDSVSFKVEVSYMEIYNEKVKDLLYPKGKQNLKVREHKIYGPYVDGLSKLAVSSFQNIDGLMSEGNKSRTVAATNMNSESSRSHAVFNITVTQTITDVVADVTGEKVSKISLVDLAGSERVQKTGSTGDRLREGSNINKSLTTLGLVISALADQAAGKKKNNFVPYRDSVLTWLLKDSLGGNSKTVMVATISPAMDNYEETLSTLRYADRAKRIVNHAVVNEDPNARIIFDLREEVTVLRNQLIEAESMKADNLKERLAESEKLIQEMTLSWEDKLQNTEQIHKERQSALEKMGISVQTSGIKVERDRVFLVNLNSDPSLNELLVYYLKDHTVIGRPDMDPPPDIQLTGLGIMPLHCTISVLNEFDVCIAPMETARICVNGSHIQGKTALRHGDRILLGNYHFFRINCPRPPGVDAQKVYAQRGKLKSANLEVVFVWEGHTDVWDELN
;
A
#
# COMPACT_ATOMS: atom_id res chain seq x y z
N MET A 1 -11.29 21.66 32.91
CA MET A 1 -10.61 20.89 31.86
C MET A 1 -11.21 21.38 30.56
N GLY A 2 -10.46 22.11 29.74
CA GLY A 2 -10.97 22.56 28.45
C GLY A 2 -11.25 21.35 27.57
N GLU A 3 -12.34 21.37 26.81
CA GLU A 3 -12.60 20.37 25.78
C GLU A 3 -11.38 20.30 24.87
N VAL A 4 -10.70 19.15 24.85
CA VAL A 4 -9.61 18.90 23.91
C VAL A 4 -10.27 18.77 22.54
N SER A 5 -10.19 19.82 21.72
CA SER A 5 -10.59 19.72 20.32
C SER A 5 -9.55 18.89 19.59
N TRP A 6 -9.90 17.64 19.27
CA TRP A 6 -9.07 16.79 18.42
C TRP A 6 -9.13 17.32 16.98
N SER A 7 -7.98 17.36 16.30
CA SER A 7 -7.93 17.68 14.88
C SER A 7 -8.52 16.52 14.05
N GLY A 8 -9.43 16.84 13.14
CA GLY A 8 -10.00 15.88 12.20
C GLY A 8 -9.16 15.72 10.93
N GLN A 9 -9.56 14.80 10.05
CA GLN A 9 -8.91 14.59 8.75
C GLN A 9 -8.92 15.84 7.87
N GLU A 10 -9.95 16.67 8.00
CA GLU A 10 -10.07 17.95 7.30
C GLU A 10 -9.00 18.94 7.76
N ASP A 11 -8.75 19.05 9.07
CA ASP A 11 -7.70 19.92 9.61
C ASP A 11 -6.31 19.46 9.14
N VAL A 12 -6.07 18.15 9.16
CA VAL A 12 -4.80 17.57 8.69
C VAL A 12 -4.58 17.82 7.20
N PHE A 13 -5.62 17.65 6.37
CA PHE A 13 -5.54 17.91 4.93
C PHE A 13 -5.31 19.40 4.63
N ASN A 14 -6.04 20.30 5.30
CA ASN A 14 -5.89 21.74 5.09
C ASN A 14 -4.53 22.27 5.59
N CYS A 15 -3.89 21.58 6.53
CA CYS A 15 -2.57 21.93 7.03
C CYS A 15 -1.43 21.40 6.14
N LEU A 16 -1.58 20.21 5.55
CA LEU A 16 -0.48 19.52 4.87
C LEU A 16 -0.73 19.30 3.37
N GLY A 17 -1.94 18.90 3.00
CA GLY A 17 -2.28 18.46 1.64
C GLY A 17 -2.37 19.62 0.65
N THR A 18 -2.94 20.74 1.07
CA THR A 18 -3.07 21.98 0.28
C THR A 18 -1.72 22.52 -0.16
N ASP A 19 -0.79 22.69 0.79
CA ASP A 19 0.57 23.16 0.52
C ASP A 19 1.31 22.22 -0.44
N ILE A 20 1.17 20.91 -0.27
CA ILE A 20 1.79 19.92 -1.17
C ILE A 20 1.21 20.01 -2.59
N LEU A 21 -0.10 20.22 -2.72
CA LEU A 21 -0.72 20.45 -4.02
C LEU A 21 -0.20 21.75 -4.65
N ASP A 22 -0.11 22.85 -3.92
CA ASP A 22 0.45 24.11 -4.42
C ASP A 22 1.87 23.91 -4.97
N ASN A 23 2.74 23.27 -4.18
CA ASN A 23 4.09 22.94 -4.62
C ASN A 23 4.10 22.07 -5.89
N SER A 24 3.20 21.09 -6.00
CA SER A 24 3.11 20.21 -7.17
C SER A 24 2.70 20.97 -8.43
N PHE A 25 1.73 21.89 -8.35
CA PHE A 25 1.33 22.73 -9.49
C PHE A 25 2.39 23.76 -9.88
N GLU A 26 3.26 24.16 -8.94
CA GLU A 26 4.43 24.97 -9.26
C GLU A 26 5.54 24.18 -9.97
N GLY A 27 5.49 22.84 -9.93
CA GLY A 27 6.48 21.94 -10.53
C GLY A 27 7.53 21.41 -9.56
N TYR A 28 7.33 21.55 -8.24
CA TYR A 28 8.19 20.93 -7.23
C TYR A 28 7.82 19.48 -6.98
N ASN A 29 8.81 18.63 -6.76
CA ASN A 29 8.56 17.32 -6.15
C ASN A 29 8.13 17.49 -4.70
N ALA A 30 7.26 16.60 -4.24
CA ALA A 30 6.72 16.60 -2.89
C ALA A 30 6.70 15.19 -2.31
N CYS A 31 6.85 15.08 -0.99
CA CYS A 31 6.76 13.82 -0.29
C CYS A 31 6.05 13.99 1.05
N ILE A 32 5.07 13.13 1.35
CA ILE A 32 4.47 13.00 2.67
C ILE A 32 4.69 11.57 3.11
N PHE A 33 5.29 11.36 4.28
CA PHE A 33 5.40 10.03 4.86
C PHE A 33 4.88 9.99 6.30
N ALA A 34 4.07 8.99 6.61
CA ALA A 34 3.58 8.73 7.96
C ALA A 34 4.50 7.75 8.70
N TYR A 35 4.89 8.09 9.92
CA TYR A 35 5.81 7.32 10.76
C TYR A 35 5.29 7.19 12.19
N GLY A 36 5.35 5.99 12.75
CA GLY A 36 4.93 5.69 14.11
C GLY A 36 4.68 4.20 14.32
N GLN A 37 4.43 3.79 15.55
CA GLN A 37 4.15 2.39 15.87
C GLN A 37 2.85 1.90 15.20
N THR A 38 2.68 0.59 15.08
CA THR A 38 1.40 -0.01 14.69
C THR A 38 0.28 0.45 15.63
N GLY A 39 -0.91 0.70 15.07
CA GLY A 39 -2.06 1.25 15.79
C GLY A 39 -2.02 2.76 16.07
N SER A 40 -0.91 3.47 15.80
CA SER A 40 -0.82 4.91 16.09
C SER A 40 -1.57 5.84 15.12
N GLY A 41 -2.09 5.32 13.99
CA GLY A 41 -2.89 6.11 13.03
C GLY A 41 -2.22 6.46 11.70
N LYS A 42 -1.14 5.77 11.30
CA LYS A 42 -0.47 5.96 9.98
C LYS A 42 -1.41 5.78 8.79
N SER A 43 -1.98 4.57 8.65
CA SER A 43 -2.93 4.23 7.58
C SER A 43 -4.18 5.11 7.63
N TYR A 44 -4.67 5.42 8.84
CA TYR A 44 -5.80 6.34 9.03
C TYR A 44 -5.48 7.76 8.53
N THR A 45 -4.28 8.28 8.78
CA THR A 45 -3.91 9.61 8.29
C THR A 45 -3.73 9.61 6.77
N MET A 46 -3.05 8.60 6.21
CA MET A 46 -2.74 8.55 4.78
C MET A 46 -3.94 8.18 3.92
N MET A 47 -4.64 7.09 4.24
CA MET A 47 -5.78 6.58 3.46
C MET A 47 -7.12 6.93 4.10
N GLY A 48 -7.20 6.83 5.43
CA GLY A 48 -8.44 7.01 6.18
C GLY A 48 -9.38 5.81 6.08
N THR A 49 -10.64 6.07 6.43
CA THR A 49 -11.74 5.09 6.33
C THR A 49 -12.67 5.47 5.18
N GLU A 50 -13.67 4.64 4.89
CA GLU A 50 -14.70 5.00 3.90
C GLU A 50 -15.49 6.25 4.29
N LEU A 51 -15.77 6.43 5.59
CA LEU A 51 -16.53 7.57 6.11
C LEU A 51 -15.65 8.80 6.31
N ASP A 52 -14.37 8.59 6.62
CA ASP A 52 -13.44 9.66 6.99
C ASP A 52 -12.12 9.51 6.23
N LYS A 53 -12.13 10.06 5.01
CA LYS A 53 -11.07 9.95 4.01
C LYS A 53 -9.80 10.68 4.46
N GLY A 54 -8.64 10.05 4.29
CA GLY A 54 -7.33 10.60 4.64
C GLY A 54 -6.72 11.51 3.58
N ILE A 55 -5.42 11.78 3.73
CA ILE A 55 -4.66 12.71 2.87
C ILE A 55 -4.69 12.26 1.41
N ILE A 56 -4.43 10.99 1.10
CA ILE A 56 -4.33 10.50 -0.28
C ILE A 56 -5.63 10.72 -1.06
N PRO A 57 -6.81 10.20 -0.63
CA PRO A 57 -8.04 10.41 -1.38
C PRO A 57 -8.44 11.90 -1.47
N LYS A 58 -8.30 12.68 -0.40
CA LYS A 58 -8.59 14.13 -0.41
C LYS A 58 -7.67 14.90 -1.37
N LEU A 59 -6.38 14.56 -1.39
CA LEU A 59 -5.40 15.15 -2.29
C LEU A 59 -5.71 14.84 -3.75
N CYS A 60 -6.08 13.60 -4.06
CA CYS A 60 -6.44 13.19 -5.42
C CYS A 60 -7.73 13.89 -5.92
N ASP A 61 -8.73 14.06 -5.05
CA ASP A 61 -9.96 14.78 -5.38
C ASP A 61 -9.67 16.27 -5.68
N ALA A 62 -8.97 16.93 -4.76
CA ALA A 62 -8.56 18.33 -4.92
C ALA A 62 -7.61 18.56 -6.12
N LEU A 63 -6.75 17.59 -6.43
CA LEU A 63 -5.87 17.62 -7.61
C LEU A 63 -6.70 17.73 -8.90
N PHE A 64 -7.68 16.84 -9.09
CA PHE A 64 -8.50 16.85 -10.31
C PHE A 64 -9.48 18.01 -10.35
N GLU A 65 -9.98 18.47 -9.20
CA GLU A 65 -10.78 19.69 -9.12
C GLU A 65 -9.97 20.90 -9.63
N ARG A 66 -8.71 21.03 -9.19
CA ARG A 66 -7.83 22.12 -9.61
C ARG A 66 -7.39 22.00 -11.06
N ILE A 67 -7.13 20.79 -11.56
CA ILE A 67 -6.88 20.55 -12.99
C ILE A 67 -8.08 21.02 -13.82
N GLY A 68 -9.29 20.60 -13.45
CA GLY A 68 -10.51 20.99 -14.17
C GLY A 68 -10.74 22.51 -14.19
N LYS A 69 -10.51 23.19 -13.05
CA LYS A 69 -10.57 24.66 -12.97
C LYS A 69 -9.50 25.34 -13.83
N ALA A 70 -8.27 24.84 -13.82
CA ALA A 70 -7.17 25.43 -14.59
C ALA A 70 -7.42 25.31 -16.10
N GLN A 71 -7.82 24.14 -16.57
CA GLN A 71 -8.11 23.90 -17.99
C GLN A 71 -9.37 24.64 -18.48
N ALA A 72 -10.37 24.83 -17.62
CA ALA A 72 -11.56 25.61 -17.98
C ALA A 72 -11.29 27.12 -18.12
N ASN A 73 -10.24 27.62 -17.45
CA ASN A 73 -9.87 29.03 -17.47
C ASN A 73 -8.86 29.36 -18.58
N ASP A 74 -8.04 28.39 -19.01
CA ASP A 74 -6.94 28.60 -19.94
C ASP A 74 -6.73 27.37 -20.84
N ASP A 75 -7.16 27.48 -22.10
CA ASP A 75 -6.99 26.45 -23.13
C ASP A 75 -5.52 26.19 -23.49
N SER A 76 -4.61 27.10 -23.12
CA SER A 76 -3.17 26.94 -23.35
C SER A 76 -2.49 26.00 -22.36
N VAL A 77 -3.20 25.59 -21.31
CA VAL A 77 -2.69 24.70 -20.26
C VAL A 77 -3.35 23.33 -20.35
N SER A 78 -2.53 22.29 -20.38
CA SER A 78 -3.02 20.89 -20.30
C SER A 78 -2.28 20.11 -19.22
N PHE A 79 -2.95 19.09 -18.68
CA PHE A 79 -2.41 18.25 -17.62
C PHE A 79 -2.46 16.78 -18.01
N LYS A 80 -1.43 16.05 -17.61
CA LYS A 80 -1.33 14.59 -17.70
C LYS A 80 -0.97 14.06 -16.32
N VAL A 81 -1.71 13.05 -15.85
CA VAL A 81 -1.51 12.48 -14.51
C VAL A 81 -1.23 10.98 -14.63
N GLU A 82 -0.11 10.56 -14.07
CA GLU A 82 0.26 9.15 -13.98
C GLU A 82 0.36 8.72 -12.51
N VAL A 83 -0.05 7.48 -12.19
CA VAL A 83 0.06 6.93 -10.85
C VAL A 83 0.82 5.62 -10.82
N SER A 84 1.52 5.38 -9.72
CA SER A 84 2.12 4.07 -9.41
C SER A 84 1.88 3.74 -7.94
N TYR A 85 1.68 2.47 -7.62
CA TYR A 85 1.46 2.03 -6.26
C TYR A 85 2.27 0.76 -6.00
N MET A 86 3.15 0.81 -5.01
CA MET A 86 4.03 -0.30 -4.67
C MET A 86 4.04 -0.60 -3.19
N GLU A 87 4.34 -1.85 -2.89
CA GLU A 87 4.58 -2.35 -1.55
C GLU A 87 6.05 -2.79 -1.43
N ILE A 88 6.70 -2.39 -0.33
CA ILE A 88 8.04 -2.84 0.04
C ILE A 88 7.90 -3.71 1.27
N TYR A 89 8.15 -5.01 1.10
CA TYR A 89 8.12 -5.98 2.18
C TYR A 89 9.37 -6.85 2.13
N ASN A 90 10.08 -6.98 3.25
CA ASN A 90 11.27 -7.81 3.36
C ASN A 90 12.33 -7.48 2.26
N GLU A 91 12.58 -6.18 2.03
CA GLU A 91 13.47 -5.65 0.99
C GLU A 91 13.11 -6.07 -0.46
N LYS A 92 11.87 -6.49 -0.69
CA LYS A 92 11.35 -6.83 -2.02
C LYS A 92 10.26 -5.85 -2.39
N VAL A 93 10.31 -5.38 -3.63
CA VAL A 93 9.30 -4.46 -4.18
C VAL A 93 8.25 -5.28 -4.95
N LYS A 94 6.98 -5.00 -4.66
CA LYS A 94 5.83 -5.55 -5.36
C LYS A 94 5.02 -4.42 -5.97
N ASP A 95 4.61 -4.60 -7.22
CA ASP A 95 3.64 -3.72 -7.88
C ASP A 95 2.22 -4.05 -7.43
N LEU A 96 1.54 -3.11 -6.79
CA LEU A 96 0.16 -3.26 -6.32
C LEU A 96 -0.87 -2.99 -7.43
N LEU A 97 -0.45 -2.41 -8.56
CA LEU A 97 -1.29 -2.14 -9.73
C LEU A 97 -1.09 -3.20 -10.82
N TYR A 98 -0.28 -4.23 -10.63
CA TYR A 98 -0.14 -5.26 -11.66
C TYR A 98 -1.10 -6.47 -11.44
N PRO A 99 -1.85 -6.95 -12.47
CA PRO A 99 -2.87 -7.99 -12.34
C PRO A 99 -2.42 -9.30 -11.69
N LYS A 100 -1.18 -9.69 -11.95
CA LYS A 100 -0.57 -10.93 -11.43
C LYS A 100 0.41 -10.66 -10.28
N GLY A 101 0.39 -9.44 -9.74
CA GLY A 101 1.33 -8.96 -8.73
C GLY A 101 2.77 -9.26 -9.12
N LYS A 102 3.37 -8.53 -10.06
CA LYS A 102 4.79 -8.68 -10.40
C LYS A 102 5.60 -8.56 -9.10
N GLN A 103 6.13 -9.70 -8.64
CA GLN A 103 6.88 -9.80 -7.40
C GLN A 103 8.37 -9.55 -7.67
N ASN A 104 9.04 -9.01 -6.66
CA ASN A 104 10.50 -8.83 -6.64
C ASN A 104 11.01 -7.93 -7.76
N LEU A 105 10.33 -6.81 -8.00
CA LEU A 105 10.86 -5.76 -8.87
C LEU A 105 12.19 -5.25 -8.30
N LYS A 106 13.14 -5.02 -9.20
CA LYS A 106 14.49 -4.59 -8.81
C LYS A 106 14.54 -3.06 -8.74
N VAL A 107 15.11 -2.54 -7.65
CA VAL A 107 15.49 -1.14 -7.58
C VAL A 107 16.82 -0.97 -8.32
N ARG A 108 16.86 0.00 -9.22
CA ARG A 108 18.03 0.41 -9.99
C ARG A 108 18.27 1.90 -9.78
N GLU A 109 19.48 2.36 -10.08
CA GLU A 109 19.83 3.78 -10.02
C GLU A 109 20.59 4.14 -11.29
N HIS A 110 19.93 4.94 -12.14
CA HIS A 110 20.54 5.49 -13.32
C HIS A 110 21.18 6.84 -12.98
N LYS A 111 22.31 7.19 -13.62
CA LYS A 111 23.03 8.44 -13.31
C LYS A 111 22.20 9.69 -13.60
N ILE A 112 21.42 9.66 -14.69
CA ILE A 112 20.58 10.77 -15.15
C ILE A 112 19.18 10.71 -14.52
N TYR A 113 18.58 9.51 -14.44
CA TYR A 113 17.18 9.33 -14.03
C TYR A 113 17.01 9.19 -12.51
N GLY A 114 18.09 8.86 -11.78
CA GLY A 114 18.04 8.61 -10.34
C GLY A 114 17.55 7.20 -9.99
N PRO A 115 17.20 6.97 -8.70
CA PRO A 115 16.69 5.68 -8.24
C PRO A 115 15.27 5.41 -8.75
N TYR A 116 15.04 4.23 -9.31
CA TYR A 116 13.75 3.82 -9.84
C TYR A 116 13.52 2.31 -9.68
N VAL A 117 12.26 1.89 -9.84
CA VAL A 117 11.87 0.48 -9.78
C VAL A 117 11.68 -0.02 -11.21
N ASP A 118 12.53 -0.95 -11.64
CA ASP A 118 12.46 -1.52 -12.98
C ASP A 118 11.21 -2.38 -13.15
N GLY A 119 10.38 -2.02 -14.14
CA GLY A 119 9.14 -2.74 -14.46
C GLY A 119 7.94 -2.40 -13.57
N LEU A 120 8.00 -1.34 -12.76
CA LEU A 120 6.87 -0.80 -12.01
C LEU A 120 5.85 -0.15 -12.96
N SER A 121 4.58 -0.50 -12.80
CA SER A 121 3.49 0.06 -13.60
C SER A 121 3.30 1.54 -13.29
N LYS A 122 3.26 2.36 -14.35
CA LYS A 122 2.85 3.76 -14.32
C LYS A 122 1.57 3.87 -15.17
N LEU A 123 0.46 4.13 -14.52
CA LEU A 123 -0.86 4.11 -15.16
C LEU A 123 -1.36 5.54 -15.38
N ALA A 124 -1.79 5.83 -16.59
CA ALA A 124 -2.37 7.12 -16.96
C ALA A 124 -3.81 7.21 -16.43
N VAL A 125 -4.14 8.31 -15.76
CA VAL A 125 -5.45 8.54 -15.15
C VAL A 125 -6.01 9.90 -15.57
N SER A 126 -7.33 9.98 -15.73
CA SER A 126 -8.03 11.20 -16.18
C SER A 126 -9.08 11.71 -15.20
N SER A 127 -9.28 11.00 -14.07
CA SER A 127 -10.26 11.38 -13.06
C SER A 127 -9.92 10.84 -11.68
N PHE A 128 -10.48 11.47 -10.64
CA PHE A 128 -10.40 10.98 -9.27
C PHE A 128 -10.96 9.56 -9.16
N GLN A 129 -12.06 9.24 -9.86
CA GLN A 129 -12.68 7.92 -9.85
C GLN A 129 -11.73 6.83 -10.36
N ASN A 130 -10.89 7.14 -11.36
CA ASN A 130 -9.87 6.18 -11.82
C ASN A 130 -8.84 5.91 -10.73
N ILE A 131 -8.36 6.95 -10.03
CA ILE A 131 -7.41 6.78 -8.94
C ILE A 131 -8.05 6.00 -7.78
N ASP A 132 -9.27 6.35 -7.36
CA ASP A 132 -9.99 5.68 -6.27
C ASP A 132 -10.20 4.18 -6.56
N GLY A 133 -10.54 3.83 -7.81
CA GLY A 133 -10.58 2.44 -8.26
C GLY A 133 -9.22 1.74 -8.15
N LEU A 134 -8.16 2.35 -8.68
CA LEU A 134 -6.79 1.81 -8.62
C LEU A 134 -6.28 1.65 -7.17
N MET A 135 -6.60 2.59 -6.28
CA MET A 135 -6.25 2.53 -4.86
C MET A 135 -6.99 1.40 -4.17
N SER A 136 -8.30 1.29 -4.38
CA SER A 136 -9.13 0.22 -3.83
C SER A 136 -8.62 -1.15 -4.24
N GLU A 137 -8.30 -1.32 -5.53
CA GLU A 137 -7.74 -2.56 -6.07
C GLU A 137 -6.31 -2.84 -5.58
N GLY A 138 -5.49 -1.80 -5.43
CA GLY A 138 -4.15 -1.92 -4.85
C GLY A 138 -4.19 -2.38 -3.40
N ASN A 139 -5.12 -1.85 -2.59
CA ASN A 139 -5.33 -2.25 -1.21
C ASN A 139 -5.89 -3.69 -1.11
N LYS A 140 -6.79 -4.10 -2.02
CA LYS A 140 -7.20 -5.52 -2.17
C LYS A 140 -5.99 -6.40 -2.46
N SER A 141 -5.14 -6.00 -3.40
CA SER A 141 -3.93 -6.74 -3.79
C SER A 141 -2.89 -6.84 -2.67
N ARG A 142 -2.78 -5.80 -1.83
CA ARG A 142 -1.98 -5.78 -0.59
C ARG A 142 -2.53 -6.79 0.41
N THR A 143 -3.84 -6.80 0.62
CA THR A 143 -4.53 -7.70 1.53
C THR A 143 -4.40 -9.18 1.14
N VAL A 144 -4.59 -9.52 -0.15
CA VAL A 144 -4.39 -10.88 -0.66
C VAL A 144 -2.93 -11.33 -0.48
N ALA A 145 -1.96 -10.41 -0.62
CA ALA A 145 -0.55 -10.72 -0.36
C ALA A 145 -0.32 -11.07 1.11
N ALA A 146 -0.86 -10.23 1.99
CA ALA A 146 -0.73 -10.38 3.44
C ALA A 146 -1.22 -11.74 3.92
N THR A 147 -2.41 -12.13 3.47
CA THR A 147 -3.02 -13.41 3.83
C THR A 147 -2.27 -14.61 3.26
N ASN A 148 -1.80 -14.53 2.01
CA ASN A 148 -1.09 -15.62 1.34
C ASN A 148 0.35 -15.84 1.82
N MET A 149 1.06 -14.75 2.13
CA MET A 149 2.47 -14.80 2.54
C MET A 149 2.64 -14.87 4.06
N ASN A 150 1.53 -14.88 4.83
CA ASN A 150 1.52 -14.66 6.28
C ASN A 150 2.26 -13.38 6.69
N SER A 151 2.28 -12.38 5.80
CA SER A 151 2.94 -11.10 6.02
C SER A 151 1.92 -10.11 6.58
N GLU A 152 2.25 -9.48 7.69
CA GLU A 152 1.37 -8.49 8.31
C GLU A 152 1.50 -7.13 7.60
N SER A 153 0.40 -6.41 7.36
CA SER A 153 0.44 -5.09 6.71
C SER A 153 1.18 -4.04 7.54
N SER A 154 1.21 -4.21 8.86
CA SER A 154 2.05 -3.44 9.79
C SER A 154 3.55 -3.57 9.51
N ARG A 155 3.96 -4.58 8.75
CA ARG A 155 5.36 -4.91 8.44
C ARG A 155 5.79 -4.53 7.03
N SER A 156 4.90 -3.97 6.22
CA SER A 156 5.21 -3.50 4.86
C SER A 156 5.07 -2.00 4.73
N HIS A 157 5.87 -1.40 3.86
CA HIS A 157 5.73 0.00 3.48
C HIS A 157 4.89 0.09 2.20
N ALA A 158 3.95 1.01 2.15
CA ALA A 158 3.21 1.33 0.93
C ALA A 158 3.65 2.70 0.40
N VAL A 159 3.97 2.77 -0.89
CA VAL A 159 4.40 4.00 -1.56
C VAL A 159 3.48 4.24 -2.75
N PHE A 160 2.65 5.27 -2.66
CA PHE A 160 1.80 5.75 -3.74
C PHE A 160 2.44 6.99 -4.36
N ASN A 161 2.72 6.96 -5.67
CA ASN A 161 3.26 8.12 -6.37
C ASN A 161 2.25 8.64 -7.38
N ILE A 162 2.14 9.96 -7.46
CA ILE A 162 1.40 10.70 -8.48
C ILE A 162 2.42 11.56 -9.22
N THR A 163 2.52 11.39 -10.53
CA THR A 163 3.28 12.28 -11.41
C THR A 163 2.30 13.19 -12.11
N VAL A 164 2.47 14.50 -11.95
CA VAL A 164 1.68 15.52 -12.62
C VAL A 164 2.58 16.22 -13.63
N THR A 165 2.18 16.14 -14.89
CA THR A 165 2.80 16.85 -15.99
C THR A 165 1.87 17.96 -16.41
N GLN A 166 2.32 19.21 -16.27
CA GLN A 166 1.66 20.40 -16.78
C GLN A 166 2.36 20.83 -18.07
N THR A 167 1.60 21.02 -19.13
CA THR A 167 2.08 21.55 -20.41
C THR A 167 1.45 22.93 -20.62
N ILE A 168 2.29 23.92 -20.93
CA ILE A 168 1.88 25.30 -21.17
C ILE A 168 2.33 25.67 -22.58
N THR A 169 1.39 26.05 -23.44
CA THR A 169 1.64 26.40 -24.84
C THR A 169 1.47 27.90 -25.05
N ASP A 170 2.58 28.60 -25.32
CA ASP A 170 2.51 29.99 -25.79
C ASP A 170 2.08 29.98 -27.27
N VAL A 171 0.80 30.31 -27.51
CA VAL A 171 0.20 30.36 -28.85
C VAL A 171 0.82 31.44 -29.73
N VAL A 172 1.37 32.51 -29.14
CA VAL A 172 1.98 33.62 -29.89
C VAL A 172 3.40 33.26 -30.31
N ALA A 173 4.16 32.63 -29.43
CA ALA A 173 5.53 32.20 -29.71
C ALA A 173 5.63 30.84 -30.42
N ASP A 174 4.54 30.06 -30.47
CA ASP A 174 4.51 28.65 -30.89
C ASP A 174 5.52 27.78 -30.12
N VAL A 175 5.69 28.10 -28.83
CA VAL A 175 6.60 27.39 -27.92
C VAL A 175 5.78 26.72 -26.84
N THR A 176 6.08 25.45 -26.60
CA THR A 176 5.45 24.68 -25.52
C THR A 176 6.50 24.32 -24.49
N GLY A 177 6.23 24.64 -23.22
CA GLY A 177 7.03 24.22 -22.07
C GLY A 177 6.28 23.21 -21.20
N GLU A 178 7.03 22.44 -20.44
CA GLU A 178 6.51 21.41 -19.53
C GLU A 178 7.03 21.66 -18.10
N LYS A 179 6.15 21.48 -17.11
CA LYS A 179 6.54 21.34 -15.70
C LYS A 179 6.12 19.96 -15.22
N VAL A 180 7.00 19.28 -14.50
CA VAL A 180 6.69 17.96 -13.94
C VAL A 180 6.92 17.96 -12.44
N SER A 181 5.95 17.44 -11.70
CA SER A 181 6.10 17.19 -10.28
C SER A 181 5.77 15.74 -9.95
N LYS A 182 6.49 15.20 -8.97
CA LYS A 182 6.21 13.91 -8.38
C LYS A 182 5.78 14.10 -6.92
N ILE A 183 4.56 13.68 -6.61
CA ILE A 183 4.05 13.59 -5.24
C ILE A 183 4.22 12.14 -4.78
N SER A 184 4.98 11.93 -3.71
CA SER A 184 5.17 10.62 -3.07
C SER A 184 4.43 10.58 -1.73
N LEU A 185 3.45 9.70 -1.61
CA LEU A 185 2.63 9.50 -0.41
C LEU A 185 2.97 8.13 0.17
N VAL A 186 3.57 8.13 1.36
CA VAL A 186 4.21 6.94 1.95
C VAL A 186 3.57 6.59 3.28
N ASP A 187 3.11 5.35 3.40
CA ASP A 187 2.66 4.73 4.64
C ASP A 187 3.70 3.70 5.08
N LEU A 188 4.46 4.02 6.13
CA LEU A 188 5.56 3.19 6.59
C LEU A 188 5.07 2.04 7.47
N ALA A 189 5.88 0.98 7.56
CA ALA A 189 5.71 -0.07 8.55
C ALA A 189 5.78 0.47 10.00
N GLY A 190 5.27 -0.29 10.96
CA GLY A 190 5.34 0.01 12.39
C GLY A 190 6.77 0.20 12.89
N SER A 191 7.00 1.27 13.66
CA SER A 191 8.32 1.62 14.21
C SER A 191 8.71 0.84 15.46
N GLU A 192 7.80 0.05 16.02
CA GLU A 192 7.99 -0.70 17.25
C GLU A 192 9.10 -1.75 17.15
N ARG A 193 9.79 -2.00 18.27
CA ARG A 193 10.86 -2.99 18.31
C ARG A 193 10.30 -4.41 18.39
N VAL A 194 10.77 -5.27 17.49
CA VAL A 194 10.39 -6.71 17.38
C VAL A 194 10.81 -7.58 18.58
N GLN A 195 11.44 -7.02 19.63
CA GLN A 195 12.07 -7.77 20.73
C GLN A 195 11.14 -8.64 21.60
N LYS A 196 9.83 -8.71 21.34
CA LYS A 196 8.88 -9.49 22.15
C LYS A 196 8.41 -10.82 21.56
N THR A 197 8.75 -11.18 20.32
CA THR A 197 8.29 -12.45 19.75
C THR A 197 9.41 -13.48 19.79
N GLY A 198 9.26 -14.56 20.57
CA GLY A 198 10.15 -15.73 20.62
C GLY A 198 10.18 -16.56 19.32
N SER A 199 10.13 -15.91 18.16
CA SER A 199 10.04 -16.52 16.85
C SER A 199 11.40 -17.03 16.36
N THR A 200 11.49 -18.33 16.08
CA THR A 200 12.68 -18.99 15.51
C THR A 200 12.63 -19.04 13.97
N GLY A 201 13.80 -19.05 13.32
CA GLY A 201 13.93 -19.31 11.87
C GLY A 201 13.62 -18.13 10.93
N ASP A 202 12.83 -18.37 9.88
CA ASP A 202 12.56 -17.41 8.80
C ASP A 202 11.82 -16.14 9.28
N ARG A 203 11.03 -16.24 10.34
CA ARG A 203 10.39 -15.08 10.99
C ARG A 203 11.39 -14.13 11.64
N LEU A 204 12.50 -14.65 12.16
CA LEU A 204 13.58 -13.82 12.70
C LEU A 204 14.31 -13.08 11.57
N ARG A 205 14.54 -13.73 10.42
CA ARG A 205 15.13 -13.10 9.22
C ARG A 205 14.21 -12.03 8.63
N GLU A 206 12.92 -12.31 8.56
CA GLU A 206 11.88 -11.37 8.15
C GLU A 206 11.85 -10.14 9.08
N GLY A 207 11.75 -10.34 10.40
CA GLY A 207 11.78 -9.26 11.38
C GLY A 207 13.08 -8.45 11.33
N SER A 208 14.22 -9.09 11.06
CA SER A 208 15.51 -8.41 10.85
C SER A 208 15.49 -7.51 9.62
N ASN A 209 14.86 -7.94 8.52
CA ASN A 209 14.80 -7.18 7.27
C ASN A 209 13.74 -6.07 7.27
N ILE A 210 12.61 -6.26 7.95
CA ILE A 210 11.63 -5.18 8.16
C ILE A 210 12.29 -4.06 8.97
N ASN A 211 12.93 -4.41 10.10
CA ASN A 211 13.67 -3.44 10.89
C ASN A 211 14.85 -2.84 10.12
N LYS A 212 15.45 -3.55 9.16
CA LYS A 212 16.53 -3.02 8.34
C LYS A 212 16.11 -1.74 7.62
N SER A 213 14.94 -1.72 6.98
CA SER A 213 14.45 -0.52 6.27
C SER A 213 14.26 0.69 7.20
N LEU A 214 13.57 0.51 8.33
CA LEU A 214 13.29 1.59 9.30
C LEU A 214 14.55 2.02 10.09
N THR A 215 15.43 1.07 10.42
CA THR A 215 16.72 1.35 11.05
C THR A 215 17.58 2.16 10.10
N THR A 216 17.66 1.76 8.83
CA THR A 216 18.42 2.48 7.80
C THR A 216 17.84 3.88 7.58
N LEU A 217 16.51 4.03 7.55
CA LEU A 217 15.86 5.34 7.52
C LEU A 217 16.31 6.22 8.70
N GLY A 218 16.42 5.64 9.90
CA GLY A 218 16.91 6.35 11.09
C GLY A 218 18.38 6.76 10.99
N LEU A 219 19.21 5.94 10.36
CA LEU A 219 20.62 6.26 10.08
C LEU A 219 20.73 7.38 9.05
N VAL A 220 19.95 7.34 7.96
CA VAL A 220 19.89 8.40 6.94
C VAL A 220 19.49 9.72 7.56
N ILE A 221 18.40 9.73 8.34
CA ILE A 221 17.92 10.95 9.01
C ILE A 221 18.95 11.50 9.98
N SER A 222 19.61 10.63 10.76
CA SER A 222 20.64 11.06 11.71
C SER A 222 21.86 11.63 11.00
N ALA A 223 22.30 11.01 9.90
CA ALA A 223 23.43 11.48 9.10
C ALA A 223 23.13 12.86 8.48
N LEU A 224 21.94 13.03 7.89
CA LEU A 224 21.52 14.30 7.29
C LEU A 224 21.36 15.41 8.33
N ALA A 225 20.77 15.11 9.49
CA ALA A 225 20.63 16.07 10.58
C ALA A 225 21.99 16.52 11.15
N ASP A 226 22.96 15.61 11.26
CA ASP A 226 24.32 15.95 11.70
C ASP A 226 25.08 16.78 10.65
N GLN A 227 24.88 16.50 9.36
CA GLN A 227 25.43 17.31 8.26
C GLN A 227 24.87 18.73 8.27
N ALA A 228 23.55 18.89 8.43
CA ALA A 228 22.90 20.19 8.54
C ALA A 228 23.38 20.99 9.78
N ALA A 229 23.74 20.30 10.87
CA ALA A 229 24.33 20.89 12.07
C ALA A 229 25.83 21.22 11.93
N GLY A 230 26.44 21.04 10.75
CA GLY A 230 27.85 21.34 10.49
C GLY A 230 28.84 20.38 11.16
N LYS A 231 28.38 19.23 11.66
CA LYS A 231 29.27 18.22 12.25
C LYS A 231 29.98 17.46 11.12
N LYS A 232 31.29 17.69 10.97
CA LYS A 232 32.16 17.01 9.99
C LYS A 232 32.44 15.52 10.33
N LYS A 233 31.43 14.72 10.64
CA LYS A 233 31.57 13.25 10.63
C LYS A 233 31.06 12.75 9.28
N ASN A 234 31.88 11.96 8.57
CA ASN A 234 31.63 11.28 7.29
C ASN A 234 30.44 11.81 6.46
N ASN A 235 30.73 12.42 5.30
CA ASN A 235 29.73 12.86 4.31
C ASN A 235 28.86 11.73 3.72
N PHE A 236 29.04 10.49 4.16
CA PHE A 236 28.35 9.32 3.62
C PHE A 236 26.97 9.17 4.27
N VAL A 237 25.93 9.21 3.44
CA VAL A 237 24.55 8.93 3.85
C VAL A 237 24.15 7.56 3.27
N PRO A 238 23.74 6.59 4.11
CA PRO A 238 23.57 5.19 3.71
C PRO A 238 22.24 4.90 2.98
N TYR A 239 21.91 5.64 1.91
CA TYR A 239 20.65 5.43 1.19
C TYR A 239 20.51 4.03 0.59
N ARG A 240 21.63 3.44 0.14
CA ARG A 240 21.64 2.13 -0.53
C ARG A 240 21.51 0.94 0.43
N ASP A 241 21.58 1.18 1.74
CA ASP A 241 21.55 0.10 2.72
C ASP A 241 20.15 -0.52 2.83
N SER A 242 19.09 0.19 2.41
CA SER A 242 17.74 -0.37 2.27
C SER A 242 17.02 0.09 1.02
N VAL A 243 16.10 -0.73 0.52
CA VAL A 243 15.24 -0.41 -0.63
C VAL A 243 14.44 0.88 -0.41
N LEU A 244 13.85 1.02 0.78
CA LEU A 244 13.04 2.20 1.13
C LEU A 244 13.87 3.48 1.07
N THR A 245 15.02 3.51 1.74
CA THR A 245 15.89 4.70 1.75
C THR A 245 16.47 5.02 0.38
N TRP A 246 16.67 4.01 -0.46
CA TRP A 246 17.17 4.22 -1.81
C TRP A 246 16.12 4.90 -2.69
N LEU A 247 14.85 4.49 -2.59
CA LEU A 247 13.74 5.11 -3.30
C LEU A 247 13.36 6.51 -2.74
N LEU A 248 13.57 6.74 -1.45
CA LEU A 248 13.32 8.02 -0.79
C LEU A 248 14.54 8.95 -0.79
N LYS A 249 15.61 8.61 -1.52
CA LYS A 249 16.84 9.40 -1.58
C LYS A 249 16.57 10.86 -1.95
N ASP A 250 15.72 11.10 -2.93
CA ASP A 250 15.38 12.48 -3.35
C ASP A 250 14.45 13.19 -2.35
N SER A 251 13.68 12.42 -1.57
CA SER A 251 12.78 12.95 -0.54
C SER A 251 13.52 13.40 0.73
N LEU A 252 14.69 12.82 1.03
CA LEU A 252 15.43 13.08 2.26
C LEU A 252 16.79 13.68 1.93
N GLY A 253 16.94 15.00 2.02
CA GLY A 253 18.16 15.73 1.68
C GLY A 253 18.34 16.00 0.17
N GLY A 254 17.32 15.75 -0.64
CA GLY A 254 17.35 15.90 -2.10
C GLY A 254 16.39 16.96 -2.66
N ASN A 255 16.00 16.78 -3.93
CA ASN A 255 15.06 17.64 -4.64
C ASN A 255 13.60 17.24 -4.33
N SER A 256 13.10 17.63 -3.16
CA SER A 256 11.70 17.43 -2.77
C SER A 256 11.28 18.33 -1.61
N LYS A 257 10.03 18.76 -1.60
CA LYS A 257 9.34 19.37 -0.46
C LYS A 257 8.76 18.25 0.40
N THR A 258 9.41 17.96 1.53
CA THR A 258 9.11 16.76 2.31
C THR A 258 8.47 17.07 3.66
N VAL A 259 7.38 16.37 3.95
CA VAL A 259 6.61 16.43 5.19
C VAL A 259 6.66 15.05 5.86
N MET A 260 7.00 15.04 7.15
CA MET A 260 6.89 13.86 8.00
C MET A 260 5.68 14.01 8.91
N VAL A 261 4.77 13.03 8.91
CA VAL A 261 3.67 12.94 9.85
C VAL A 261 4.01 11.92 10.92
N ALA A 262 4.32 12.38 12.13
CA ALA A 262 4.65 11.52 13.27
C ALA A 262 3.37 11.16 14.04
N THR A 263 2.88 9.92 13.87
CA THR A 263 1.68 9.43 14.54
C THR A 263 2.05 8.76 15.87
N ILE A 264 1.31 9.07 16.94
CA ILE A 264 1.62 8.61 18.31
C ILE A 264 0.36 8.10 19.02
N SER A 265 0.55 7.21 19.99
CA SER A 265 -0.52 6.75 20.88
C SER A 265 -0.54 7.59 22.16
N PRO A 266 -1.71 8.08 22.62
CA PRO A 266 -1.81 8.79 23.89
C PRO A 266 -1.78 7.85 25.11
N ALA A 267 -1.82 6.53 24.89
CA ALA A 267 -1.92 5.55 25.96
C ALA A 267 -0.57 5.36 26.69
N MET A 268 -0.64 5.19 28.01
CA MET A 268 0.55 5.13 28.88
C MET A 268 1.43 3.90 28.63
N ASP A 269 0.83 2.79 28.22
CA ASP A 269 1.52 1.56 27.81
C ASP A 269 2.43 1.77 26.58
N ASN A 270 2.14 2.78 25.77
CA ASN A 270 2.86 3.14 24.56
C ASN A 270 3.86 4.30 24.77
N TYR A 271 4.19 4.63 26.03
CA TYR A 271 5.07 5.76 26.36
C TYR A 271 6.44 5.67 25.67
N GLU A 272 7.10 4.51 25.71
CA GLU A 272 8.45 4.35 25.15
C GLU A 272 8.49 4.53 23.63
N GLU A 273 7.52 3.95 22.93
CA GLU A 273 7.41 4.05 21.47
C GLU A 273 7.01 5.47 21.04
N THR A 274 6.09 6.10 21.77
CA THR A 274 5.73 7.51 21.56
C THR A 274 6.95 8.44 21.73
N LEU A 275 7.73 8.26 22.79
CA LEU A 275 8.96 9.03 23.01
C LEU A 275 10.00 8.77 21.91
N SER A 276 10.12 7.53 21.42
CA SER A 276 10.99 7.17 20.30
C SER A 276 10.59 7.91 19.03
N THR A 277 9.30 7.89 18.67
CA THR A 277 8.76 8.60 17.51
C THR A 277 8.98 10.11 17.60
N LEU A 278 8.73 10.73 18.76
CA LEU A 278 8.97 12.17 18.95
C LEU A 278 10.45 12.55 18.80
N ARG A 279 11.37 11.74 19.34
CA ARG A 279 12.82 11.94 19.17
C ARG A 279 13.25 11.79 17.71
N TYR A 280 12.57 10.92 16.97
CA TYR A 280 12.81 10.72 15.55
C TYR A 280 12.37 11.95 14.74
N ALA A 281 11.16 12.46 15.01
CA ALA A 281 10.63 13.67 14.39
C ALA A 281 11.48 14.91 14.68
N ASP A 282 11.98 15.08 15.92
CA ASP A 282 12.89 16.19 16.29
C ASP A 282 14.18 16.20 15.45
N ARG A 283 14.71 15.02 15.11
CA ARG A 283 15.88 14.92 14.23
C ARG A 283 15.51 15.20 12.78
N ALA A 284 14.42 14.61 12.29
CA ALA A 284 13.96 14.78 10.91
C ALA A 284 13.72 16.27 10.58
N LYS A 285 13.21 17.05 11.53
CA LYS A 285 13.03 18.51 11.39
C LYS A 285 14.32 19.28 11.02
N ARG A 286 15.51 18.72 11.31
CA ARG A 286 16.81 19.38 11.06
C ARG A 286 17.34 19.12 9.65
N ILE A 287 16.73 18.21 8.91
CA ILE A 287 17.12 17.90 7.54
C ILE A 287 16.76 19.09 6.65
N VAL A 288 17.69 19.48 5.78
CA VAL A 288 17.47 20.55 4.80
C VAL A 288 17.44 19.91 3.41
N ASN A 289 16.32 20.09 2.71
CA ASN A 289 16.16 19.69 1.31
C ASN A 289 16.46 20.87 0.37
N HIS A 290 16.83 20.54 -0.86
CA HIS A 290 17.09 21.50 -1.93
C HIS A 290 16.09 21.29 -3.07
N ALA A 291 14.84 21.71 -2.84
CA ALA A 291 13.77 21.59 -3.82
C ALA A 291 13.90 22.64 -4.93
N VAL A 292 13.82 22.19 -6.18
CA VAL A 292 13.85 23.01 -7.40
C VAL A 292 12.63 22.70 -8.28
N VAL A 293 12.19 23.68 -9.08
CA VAL A 293 11.13 23.49 -10.06
C VAL A 293 11.68 22.65 -11.22
N ASN A 294 10.96 21.60 -11.61
CA ASN A 294 11.38 20.74 -12.73
C ASN A 294 10.73 21.22 -14.03
N GLU A 295 11.44 22.09 -14.75
CA GLU A 295 11.05 22.59 -16.07
C GLU A 295 11.68 21.73 -17.18
N ASP A 296 10.86 21.34 -18.15
CA ASP A 296 11.17 20.45 -19.28
C ASP A 296 12.02 19.22 -18.94
N PRO A 297 11.76 18.51 -17.81
CA PRO A 297 12.65 17.46 -17.34
C PRO A 297 12.65 16.26 -18.27
N ASN A 298 11.52 15.94 -18.92
CA ASN A 298 11.44 14.83 -19.87
C ASN A 298 12.32 15.08 -21.09
N ALA A 299 12.24 16.28 -21.68
CA ALA A 299 13.06 16.64 -22.84
C ALA A 299 14.56 16.59 -22.50
N ARG A 300 14.95 17.15 -21.35
CA ARG A 300 16.33 17.12 -20.86
C ARG A 300 16.83 15.70 -20.61
N ILE A 301 16.07 14.88 -19.88
CA ILE A 301 16.45 13.50 -19.57
C ILE A 301 16.58 12.68 -20.86
N ILE A 302 15.64 12.81 -21.81
CA ILE A 302 15.71 12.11 -23.10
C ILE A 302 16.95 12.54 -23.88
N PHE A 303 17.29 13.83 -23.88
CA PHE A 303 18.50 14.35 -24.51
C PHE A 303 19.76 13.74 -23.88
N ASP A 304 19.90 13.85 -22.56
CA ASP A 304 21.07 13.35 -21.82
C ASP A 304 21.22 11.81 -21.99
N LEU A 305 20.11 11.06 -21.99
CA LEU A 305 20.11 9.62 -22.22
C LEU A 305 20.53 9.26 -23.66
N ARG A 306 20.09 10.02 -24.66
CA ARG A 306 20.50 9.80 -26.07
C ARG A 306 21.99 10.10 -26.26
N GLU A 307 22.51 11.12 -25.59
CA GLU A 307 23.95 11.41 -25.57
C GLU A 307 24.71 10.26 -24.89
N GLU A 308 24.26 9.78 -23.73
CA GLU A 308 24.86 8.64 -23.03
C GLU A 308 24.85 7.38 -23.89
N VAL A 309 23.73 7.05 -24.55
CA VAL A 309 23.63 5.93 -25.51
C VAL A 309 24.66 6.04 -26.62
N THR A 310 24.87 7.24 -27.16
CA THR A 310 25.87 7.48 -28.21
C THR A 310 27.29 7.24 -27.70
N VAL A 311 27.61 7.74 -26.51
CA VAL A 311 28.91 7.52 -25.86
C VAL A 311 29.13 6.04 -25.55
N LEU A 312 28.15 5.35 -24.99
CA LEU A 312 28.22 3.93 -24.64
C LEU A 312 28.40 3.05 -25.87
N ARG A 313 27.72 3.34 -26.99
CA ARG A 313 27.91 2.63 -28.26
C ARG A 313 29.33 2.77 -28.79
N ASN A 314 29.91 3.97 -28.74
CA ASN A 314 31.30 4.19 -29.15
C ASN A 314 32.28 3.44 -28.27
N GLN A 315 32.10 3.49 -26.94
CA GLN A 315 32.93 2.76 -25.99
C GLN A 315 32.83 1.23 -26.18
N LEU A 316 31.66 0.72 -26.59
CA LEU A 316 31.46 -0.70 -26.82
C LEU A 316 32.21 -1.23 -28.04
N ILE A 317 32.41 -0.39 -29.07
CA ILE A 317 33.23 -0.72 -30.25
C ILE A 317 34.71 -0.89 -29.85
N GLU A 318 35.17 -0.13 -28.86
CA GLU A 318 36.56 -0.12 -28.40
C GLU A 318 36.83 -1.09 -27.23
N ALA A 319 35.80 -1.69 -26.64
CA ALA A 319 35.92 -2.45 -25.39
C ALA A 319 36.27 -3.94 -25.61
N GLU A 320 37.21 -4.44 -24.80
CA GLU A 320 37.46 -5.88 -24.64
C GLU A 320 36.32 -6.60 -23.91
N SER A 321 36.20 -7.92 -24.14
CA SER A 321 35.06 -8.79 -23.77
C SER A 321 34.44 -8.53 -22.38
N MET A 322 35.23 -8.41 -21.32
CA MET A 322 34.71 -8.23 -19.96
C MET A 322 34.14 -6.83 -19.66
N LYS A 323 34.70 -5.76 -20.26
CA LYS A 323 34.13 -4.40 -20.14
C LYS A 323 32.90 -4.25 -21.04
N ALA A 324 32.87 -4.99 -22.15
CA ALA A 324 31.77 -4.95 -23.09
C ALA A 324 30.44 -5.40 -22.45
N ASP A 325 30.44 -6.38 -21.55
CA ASP A 325 29.20 -6.87 -20.94
C ASP A 325 28.54 -5.87 -19.99
N ASN A 326 29.31 -5.17 -19.14
CA ASN A 326 28.76 -4.11 -18.28
C ASN A 326 28.27 -2.90 -19.11
N LEU A 327 29.00 -2.55 -20.17
CA LEU A 327 28.59 -1.48 -21.08
C LEU A 327 27.30 -1.83 -21.84
N LYS A 328 27.15 -3.08 -22.28
CA LYS A 328 25.91 -3.57 -22.91
C LYS A 328 24.71 -3.49 -21.97
N GLU A 329 24.87 -3.87 -20.70
CA GLU A 329 23.78 -3.80 -19.73
C GLU A 329 23.35 -2.34 -19.51
N ARG A 330 24.30 -1.41 -19.32
CA ARG A 330 24.01 0.02 -19.19
C ARG A 330 23.39 0.63 -20.45
N LEU A 331 23.84 0.21 -21.62
CA LEU A 331 23.29 0.64 -22.90
C LEU A 331 21.83 0.20 -23.03
N ALA A 332 21.55 -1.08 -22.78
CA ALA A 332 20.19 -1.62 -22.83
C ALA A 332 19.27 -0.96 -21.79
N GLU A 333 19.78 -0.66 -20.59
CA GLU A 333 19.06 0.09 -19.57
C GLU A 333 18.69 1.50 -20.05
N SER A 334 19.65 2.24 -20.63
CA SER A 334 19.44 3.59 -21.16
C SER A 334 18.45 3.60 -22.33
N GLU A 335 18.57 2.66 -23.26
CA GLU A 335 17.67 2.52 -24.41
C GLU A 335 16.23 2.19 -23.96
N LYS A 336 16.08 1.31 -22.96
CA LYS A 336 14.78 0.98 -22.37
C LYS A 336 14.14 2.20 -21.71
N LEU A 337 14.90 3.00 -20.96
CA LEU A 337 14.39 4.23 -20.34
C LEU A 337 13.93 5.24 -21.38
N ILE A 338 14.70 5.43 -22.47
CA ILE A 338 14.29 6.31 -23.59
C ILE A 338 12.96 5.81 -24.17
N GLN A 339 12.87 4.51 -24.47
CA GLN A 339 11.66 3.93 -25.03
C GLN A 339 10.44 4.19 -24.15
N GLU A 340 10.53 3.91 -22.85
CA GLU A 340 9.46 4.15 -21.87
C GLU A 340 9.06 5.63 -21.77
N MET A 341 10.03 6.55 -21.79
CA MET A 341 9.76 7.99 -21.72
C MET A 341 9.18 8.57 -23.02
N THR A 342 9.42 7.93 -24.16
CA THR A 342 8.90 8.36 -25.47
C THR A 342 7.51 7.79 -25.82
N LEU A 343 6.95 6.92 -24.97
CA LEU A 343 5.60 6.38 -25.19
C LEU A 343 4.57 7.51 -25.28
N SER A 344 3.69 7.41 -26.29
CA SER A 344 2.64 8.40 -26.47
C SER A 344 1.62 8.33 -25.32
N TRP A 345 0.91 9.44 -25.09
CA TRP A 345 -0.13 9.47 -24.07
C TRP A 345 -1.28 8.50 -24.38
N GLU A 346 -1.62 8.35 -25.66
CA GLU A 346 -2.63 7.39 -26.12
C GLU A 346 -2.22 5.95 -25.82
N ASP A 347 -0.96 5.59 -26.08
CA ASP A 347 -0.43 4.25 -25.75
C ASP A 347 -0.47 4.00 -24.23
N LYS A 348 -0.15 5.01 -23.41
CA LYS A 348 -0.23 4.90 -21.94
C LYS A 348 -1.67 4.68 -21.46
N LEU A 349 -2.65 5.37 -22.05
CA LEU A 349 -4.07 5.16 -21.74
C LEU A 349 -4.55 3.76 -22.15
N GLN A 350 -4.20 3.31 -23.35
CA GLN A 350 -4.55 1.95 -23.82
C GLN A 350 -3.93 0.86 -22.93
N ASN A 351 -2.65 1.01 -22.57
CA ASN A 351 -1.99 0.08 -21.64
C ASN A 351 -2.68 0.07 -20.26
N THR A 352 -3.11 1.24 -19.78
CA THR A 352 -3.84 1.34 -18.51
C THR A 352 -5.17 0.61 -18.57
N GLU A 353 -5.94 0.77 -19.64
CA GLU A 353 -7.20 0.07 -19.85
C GLU A 353 -7.01 -1.45 -19.98
N GLN A 354 -5.98 -1.89 -20.68
CA GLN A 354 -5.63 -3.31 -20.79
C GLN A 354 -5.29 -3.91 -19.43
N ILE A 355 -4.40 -3.24 -18.68
CA ILE A 355 -4.02 -3.66 -17.32
C ILE A 355 -5.25 -3.73 -16.41
N HIS A 356 -6.17 -2.77 -16.51
CA HIS A 356 -7.42 -2.78 -15.75
C HIS A 356 -8.28 -4.01 -16.06
N LYS A 357 -8.52 -4.31 -17.35
CA LYS A 357 -9.29 -5.49 -17.78
C LYS A 357 -8.65 -6.80 -17.31
N GLU A 358 -7.33 -6.93 -17.44
CA GLU A 358 -6.59 -8.11 -16.97
C GLU A 358 -6.70 -8.28 -15.45
N ARG A 359 -6.63 -7.18 -14.69
CA ARG A 359 -6.73 -7.20 -13.23
C ARG A 359 -8.11 -7.63 -12.76
N GLN A 360 -9.16 -7.06 -13.36
CA GLN A 360 -10.54 -7.42 -13.05
C GLN A 360 -10.76 -8.92 -13.25
N SER A 361 -10.33 -9.47 -14.39
CA SER A 361 -10.43 -10.91 -14.65
C SER A 361 -9.62 -11.76 -13.66
N ALA A 362 -8.45 -11.29 -13.22
CA ALA A 362 -7.61 -12.01 -12.26
C ALA A 362 -8.27 -12.08 -10.86
N LEU A 363 -8.85 -10.97 -10.38
CA LEU A 363 -9.55 -10.93 -9.09
C LEU A 363 -10.82 -11.78 -9.09
N GLU A 364 -11.60 -11.72 -10.18
CA GLU A 364 -12.80 -12.55 -10.34
C GLU A 364 -12.46 -14.05 -10.33
N LYS A 365 -11.36 -14.46 -10.97
CA LYS A 365 -10.88 -15.86 -10.95
C LYS A 365 -10.46 -16.34 -9.55
N MET A 366 -10.09 -15.44 -8.66
CA MET A 366 -9.79 -15.76 -7.25
C MET A 366 -11.05 -15.76 -6.37
N GLY A 367 -12.24 -15.55 -6.95
CA GLY A 367 -13.51 -15.48 -6.24
C GLY A 367 -13.75 -14.14 -5.53
N ILE A 368 -12.97 -13.10 -5.85
CA ILE A 368 -13.06 -11.77 -5.22
C ILE A 368 -14.00 -10.89 -6.04
N SER A 369 -14.96 -10.23 -5.38
CA SER A 369 -15.82 -9.26 -6.05
C SER A 369 -15.08 -7.97 -6.44
N VAL A 370 -15.26 -7.56 -7.70
CA VAL A 370 -14.61 -6.39 -8.31
C VAL A 370 -15.60 -5.23 -8.55
N GLN A 371 -16.75 -5.20 -7.88
CA GLN A 371 -17.67 -4.07 -8.02
C GLN A 371 -16.95 -2.74 -7.69
N THR A 372 -16.98 -1.82 -8.64
CA THR A 372 -16.28 -0.53 -8.62
C THR A 372 -16.83 0.36 -7.51
N SER A 373 -15.94 0.93 -6.70
CA SER A 373 -16.18 2.07 -5.79
C SER A 373 -17.37 1.94 -4.84
N GLY A 374 -17.08 1.60 -3.57
CA GLY A 374 -18.05 1.57 -2.49
C GLY A 374 -18.89 0.30 -2.53
N ILE A 375 -18.66 -0.57 -1.56
CA ILE A 375 -19.28 -1.89 -1.49
C ILE A 375 -20.79 -1.73 -1.26
N LYS A 376 -21.59 -1.56 -2.33
CA LYS A 376 -23.00 -1.93 -2.30
C LYS A 376 -23.06 -3.44 -2.37
N VAL A 377 -22.73 -4.08 -1.24
CA VAL A 377 -22.95 -5.51 -1.05
C VAL A 377 -24.40 -5.82 -1.44
N GLU A 378 -24.57 -6.80 -2.33
CA GLU A 378 -25.86 -7.44 -2.56
C GLU A 378 -26.36 -8.04 -1.23
N ARG A 379 -27.28 -7.33 -0.55
CA ARG A 379 -27.75 -7.66 0.81
C ARG A 379 -28.51 -8.99 0.89
N ASP A 380 -28.89 -9.51 -0.27
CA ASP A 380 -29.63 -10.76 -0.50
C ASP A 380 -28.71 -11.97 -0.70
N ARG A 381 -27.37 -11.81 -0.69
CA ARG A 381 -26.42 -12.91 -0.86
C ARG A 381 -25.60 -13.19 0.39
N VAL A 382 -25.15 -14.45 0.51
CA VAL A 382 -24.20 -14.88 1.55
C VAL A 382 -22.78 -14.66 1.05
N PHE A 383 -21.91 -14.07 1.87
CA PHE A 383 -20.53 -13.81 1.50
C PHE A 383 -19.58 -13.83 2.69
N LEU A 384 -18.29 -14.05 2.43
CA LEU A 384 -17.20 -13.86 3.38
C LEU A 384 -16.52 -12.52 3.14
N VAL A 385 -16.15 -11.86 4.23
CA VAL A 385 -15.24 -10.71 4.21
C VAL A 385 -13.97 -11.02 4.98
N ASN A 386 -12.81 -10.59 4.49
CA ASN A 386 -11.56 -10.77 5.23
C ASN A 386 -11.49 -9.86 6.46
N LEU A 387 -10.74 -10.31 7.46
CA LEU A 387 -10.33 -9.53 8.62
C LEU A 387 -8.80 -9.47 8.67
N ASN A 388 -8.26 -8.38 9.19
CA ASN A 388 -6.86 -8.00 9.26
C ASN A 388 -6.61 -7.20 10.54
N SER A 389 -5.36 -7.18 11.02
CA SER A 389 -4.94 -6.33 12.15
C SER A 389 -4.94 -4.85 11.79
N ASP A 390 -4.72 -4.49 10.52
CA ASP A 390 -4.94 -3.12 10.04
C ASP A 390 -6.43 -2.92 9.68
N PRO A 391 -7.17 -2.07 10.42
CA PRO A 391 -8.59 -1.84 10.16
C PRO A 391 -8.89 -1.29 8.76
N SER A 392 -7.94 -0.58 8.13
CA SER A 392 -8.10 -0.05 6.78
C SER A 392 -8.08 -1.13 5.69
N LEU A 393 -7.64 -2.35 6.04
CA LEU A 393 -7.60 -3.51 5.15
C LEU A 393 -8.70 -4.54 5.44
N ASN A 394 -9.55 -4.26 6.43
CA ASN A 394 -10.72 -5.07 6.72
C ASN A 394 -11.75 -4.95 5.61
N GLU A 395 -12.41 -6.07 5.30
CA GLU A 395 -13.56 -6.12 4.40
C GLU A 395 -13.29 -5.70 2.96
N LEU A 396 -12.01 -5.59 2.57
CA LEU A 396 -11.62 -5.29 1.19
C LEU A 396 -11.84 -6.49 0.25
N LEU A 397 -11.73 -7.72 0.76
CA LEU A 397 -11.96 -8.95 0.01
C LEU A 397 -13.35 -9.47 0.33
N VAL A 398 -14.21 -9.49 -0.68
CA VAL A 398 -15.58 -10.02 -0.60
C VAL A 398 -15.67 -11.26 -1.47
N TYR A 399 -15.95 -12.41 -0.86
CA TYR A 399 -16.15 -13.68 -1.54
C TYR A 399 -17.63 -14.06 -1.50
N TYR A 400 -18.33 -13.95 -2.62
CA TYR A 400 -19.72 -14.41 -2.72
C TYR A 400 -19.76 -15.93 -2.71
N LEU A 401 -20.57 -16.48 -1.81
CA LEU A 401 -20.71 -17.92 -1.66
C LEU A 401 -21.74 -18.46 -2.65
N LYS A 402 -21.37 -19.54 -3.34
CA LYS A 402 -22.26 -20.40 -4.13
C LYS A 402 -23.00 -21.36 -3.20
N ASP A 403 -24.01 -22.05 -3.73
CA ASP A 403 -24.73 -23.14 -3.03
C ASP A 403 -23.76 -24.16 -2.41
N HIS A 404 -22.68 -24.46 -3.13
CA HIS A 404 -21.53 -25.20 -2.63
C HIS A 404 -20.24 -24.47 -3.04
N THR A 405 -19.54 -23.94 -2.04
CA THR A 405 -18.26 -23.23 -2.21
C THR A 405 -17.12 -24.07 -1.65
N VAL A 406 -16.15 -24.41 -2.49
CA VAL A 406 -14.93 -25.13 -2.10
C VAL A 406 -13.82 -24.13 -1.82
N ILE A 407 -13.18 -24.27 -0.66
CA ILE A 407 -12.06 -23.43 -0.24
C ILE A 407 -10.80 -24.30 -0.11
N GLY A 408 -9.70 -23.88 -0.72
CA GLY A 408 -8.47 -24.67 -0.77
C GLY A 408 -7.31 -23.96 -1.47
N ARG A 409 -6.26 -24.71 -1.79
CA ARG A 409 -5.09 -24.17 -2.52
C ARG A 409 -5.34 -24.15 -4.04
N PRO A 410 -4.71 -23.22 -4.77
CA PRO A 410 -4.92 -23.05 -6.21
C PRO A 410 -4.32 -24.17 -7.07
N ASP A 411 -3.55 -25.11 -6.50
CA ASP A 411 -2.88 -26.21 -7.20
C ASP A 411 -3.77 -27.42 -7.47
N MET A 412 -5.06 -27.36 -7.11
CA MET A 412 -6.03 -28.41 -7.41
C MET A 412 -6.58 -28.30 -8.84
N ASP A 413 -6.96 -29.45 -9.41
CA ASP A 413 -7.70 -29.53 -10.67
C ASP A 413 -9.01 -30.33 -10.46
N PRO A 414 -10.20 -29.71 -10.59
CA PRO A 414 -10.42 -28.29 -10.85
C PRO A 414 -9.98 -27.41 -9.64
N PRO A 415 -9.63 -26.13 -9.88
CA PRO A 415 -9.24 -25.23 -8.80
C PRO A 415 -10.43 -24.93 -7.87
N PRO A 416 -10.18 -24.71 -6.56
CA PRO A 416 -11.24 -24.35 -5.62
C PRO A 416 -11.85 -22.98 -5.96
N ASP A 417 -13.08 -22.76 -5.50
CA ASP A 417 -13.81 -21.50 -5.71
C ASP A 417 -13.14 -20.32 -5.00
N ILE A 418 -12.71 -20.53 -3.76
CA ILE A 418 -11.92 -19.58 -2.98
C ILE A 418 -10.52 -20.15 -2.81
N GLN A 419 -9.56 -19.49 -3.44
CA GLN A 419 -8.16 -19.94 -3.49
C GLN A 419 -7.35 -19.22 -2.42
N LEU A 420 -6.91 -19.98 -1.41
CA LEU A 420 -6.08 -19.48 -0.32
C LEU A 420 -4.73 -20.20 -0.35
N THR A 421 -3.66 -19.49 -0.02
CA THR A 421 -2.33 -20.07 0.18
C THR A 421 -1.78 -19.66 1.55
N GLY A 422 -0.75 -20.34 2.02
CA GLY A 422 -0.15 -20.05 3.33
C GLY A 422 -0.13 -21.25 4.27
N LEU A 423 0.43 -21.05 5.46
CA LEU A 423 0.68 -22.12 6.42
C LEU A 423 -0.64 -22.65 6.98
N GLY A 424 -0.84 -23.97 6.91
CA GLY A 424 -2.03 -24.64 7.44
C GLY A 424 -3.25 -24.65 6.50
N ILE A 425 -3.16 -24.04 5.32
CA ILE A 425 -4.17 -24.23 4.27
C ILE A 425 -3.89 -25.53 3.51
N MET A 426 -4.93 -26.32 3.27
CA MET A 426 -4.85 -27.64 2.61
C MET A 426 -5.30 -27.53 1.14
N PRO A 427 -4.90 -28.47 0.25
CA PRO A 427 -5.36 -28.47 -1.15
C PRO A 427 -6.87 -28.37 -1.29
N LEU A 428 -7.60 -29.18 -0.51
CA LEU A 428 -9.00 -28.98 -0.19
C LEU A 428 -9.09 -28.74 1.32
N HIS A 429 -9.46 -27.53 1.72
CA HIS A 429 -9.46 -27.13 3.13
C HIS A 429 -10.84 -27.29 3.75
N CYS A 430 -11.88 -26.75 3.12
CA CYS A 430 -13.25 -26.91 3.58
C CYS A 430 -14.26 -26.65 2.48
N THR A 431 -15.51 -27.02 2.76
CA THR A 431 -16.65 -26.61 1.96
C THR A 431 -17.60 -25.77 2.80
N ILE A 432 -18.13 -24.70 2.20
CA ILE A 432 -19.27 -23.96 2.75
C ILE A 432 -20.46 -24.22 1.85
N SER A 433 -21.53 -24.73 2.44
CA SER A 433 -22.78 -25.03 1.75
C SER A 433 -23.86 -24.05 2.19
N VAL A 434 -24.49 -23.39 1.22
CA VAL A 434 -25.66 -22.53 1.40
C VAL A 434 -26.87 -23.36 0.97
N LEU A 435 -27.62 -23.90 1.93
CA LEU A 435 -28.78 -24.76 1.65
C LEU A 435 -30.04 -23.93 1.36
N ASN A 436 -30.14 -22.76 1.97
CA ASN A 436 -31.11 -21.68 1.72
C ASN A 436 -30.53 -20.37 2.27
N GLU A 437 -31.24 -19.23 2.15
CA GLU A 437 -30.76 -17.90 2.60
C GLU A 437 -30.35 -17.83 4.09
N PHE A 438 -30.78 -18.79 4.93
CA PHE A 438 -30.57 -18.81 6.37
C PHE A 438 -29.72 -19.98 6.88
N ASP A 439 -29.61 -21.06 6.12
CA ASP A 439 -28.92 -22.28 6.49
C ASP A 439 -27.58 -22.39 5.77
N VAL A 440 -26.56 -21.80 6.39
CA VAL A 440 -25.17 -21.87 5.92
C VAL A 440 -24.38 -22.79 6.85
N CYS A 441 -23.63 -23.74 6.28
CA CYS A 441 -22.82 -24.68 7.05
C CYS A 441 -21.41 -24.75 6.49
N ILE A 442 -20.40 -24.81 7.37
CA ILE A 442 -19.02 -25.12 7.02
C ILE A 442 -18.69 -26.56 7.42
N ALA A 443 -18.00 -27.29 6.54
CA ALA A 443 -17.51 -28.63 6.80
C ALA A 443 -15.99 -28.69 6.59
N PRO A 444 -15.20 -29.04 7.62
CA PRO A 444 -13.76 -29.23 7.49
C PRO A 444 -13.45 -30.49 6.69
N MET A 445 -12.34 -30.48 5.94
CA MET A 445 -11.70 -31.71 5.46
C MET A 445 -10.89 -32.37 6.58
N GLU A 446 -10.62 -33.68 6.52
CA GLU A 446 -10.11 -34.52 7.64
C GLU A 446 -8.90 -33.95 8.41
N THR A 447 -8.08 -33.12 7.79
CA THR A 447 -6.85 -32.54 8.39
C THR A 447 -6.85 -31.02 8.43
N ALA A 448 -7.95 -30.37 8.03
CA ALA A 448 -8.03 -28.91 7.96
C ALA A 448 -8.25 -28.29 9.33
N ARG A 449 -7.36 -27.36 9.71
CA ARG A 449 -7.53 -26.54 10.91
C ARG A 449 -8.54 -25.43 10.64
N ILE A 450 -9.67 -25.48 11.33
CA ILE A 450 -10.72 -24.46 11.24
C ILE A 450 -11.21 -24.10 12.63
N CYS A 451 -11.32 -22.80 12.92
CA CYS A 451 -12.00 -22.31 14.12
C CYS A 451 -13.17 -21.42 13.75
N VAL A 452 -14.29 -21.58 14.46
CA VAL A 452 -15.45 -20.69 14.39
C VAL A 452 -15.63 -20.03 15.75
N ASN A 453 -15.60 -18.70 15.80
CA ASN A 453 -15.66 -17.89 17.03
C ASN A 453 -14.66 -18.39 18.10
N GLY A 454 -13.43 -18.71 17.67
CA GLY A 454 -12.36 -19.21 18.54
C GLY A 454 -12.41 -20.71 18.85
N SER A 455 -13.49 -21.42 18.53
CA SER A 455 -13.64 -22.86 18.81
C SER A 455 -13.23 -23.70 17.61
N HIS A 456 -12.33 -24.67 17.81
CA HIS A 456 -11.92 -25.61 16.75
C HIS A 456 -13.09 -26.54 16.38
N ILE A 457 -13.36 -26.70 15.09
CA ILE A 457 -14.43 -27.57 14.59
C ILE A 457 -13.85 -28.86 13.99
N GLN A 458 -14.53 -29.98 14.19
CA GLN A 458 -14.14 -31.30 13.65
C GLN A 458 -15.17 -31.87 12.66
N GLY A 459 -16.32 -31.22 12.52
CA GLY A 459 -17.40 -31.67 11.65
C GLY A 459 -18.26 -30.52 11.17
N LYS A 460 -19.31 -30.86 10.42
CA LYS A 460 -20.24 -29.88 9.84
C LYS A 460 -20.82 -28.98 10.93
N THR A 461 -20.58 -27.68 10.80
CA THR A 461 -20.95 -26.66 11.78
C THR A 461 -21.79 -25.58 11.11
N ALA A 462 -22.90 -25.19 11.74
CA ALA A 462 -23.76 -24.12 11.24
C ALA A 462 -23.08 -22.75 11.45
N LEU A 463 -23.20 -21.87 10.46
CA LEU A 463 -22.68 -20.51 10.47
C LEU A 463 -23.83 -19.51 10.51
N ARG A 464 -23.65 -18.43 11.27
CA ARG A 464 -24.61 -17.33 11.40
C ARG A 464 -23.95 -16.01 11.02
N HIS A 465 -24.77 -15.04 10.63
CA HIS A 465 -24.33 -13.69 10.34
C HIS A 465 -23.47 -13.12 11.49
N GLY A 466 -22.26 -12.69 11.16
CA GLY A 466 -21.29 -12.12 12.10
C GLY A 466 -20.29 -13.12 12.69
N ASP A 467 -20.45 -14.44 12.43
CA ASP A 467 -19.48 -15.42 12.90
C ASP A 467 -18.09 -15.19 12.29
N ARG A 468 -17.07 -15.32 13.13
CA ARG A 468 -15.65 -15.19 12.75
C ARG A 468 -15.08 -16.57 12.47
N ILE A 469 -14.46 -16.74 11.32
CA ILE A 469 -13.90 -18.01 10.84
C ILE A 469 -12.40 -17.84 10.67
N LEU A 470 -11.63 -18.74 11.27
CA LEU A 470 -10.20 -18.88 11.02
C LEU A 470 -9.97 -20.13 10.17
N LEU A 471 -9.37 -19.95 8.99
CA LEU A 471 -8.93 -21.03 8.11
C LEU A 471 -7.41 -21.15 8.17
N GLY A 472 -6.91 -22.36 8.45
CA GLY A 472 -5.49 -22.59 8.69
C GLY A 472 -4.98 -21.80 9.90
N ASN A 473 -3.94 -21.00 9.69
CA ASN A 473 -3.30 -20.26 10.78
C ASN A 473 -3.50 -18.73 10.72
N TYR A 474 -3.81 -18.17 9.54
CA TYR A 474 -3.72 -16.72 9.32
C TYR A 474 -4.87 -16.13 8.49
N HIS A 475 -5.80 -16.96 7.99
CA HIS A 475 -6.92 -16.46 7.19
C HIS A 475 -8.14 -16.25 8.07
N PHE A 476 -8.35 -15.00 8.49
CA PHE A 476 -9.50 -14.59 9.28
C PHE A 476 -10.59 -14.02 8.38
N PHE A 477 -11.80 -14.54 8.54
CA PHE A 477 -12.98 -14.09 7.82
C PHE A 477 -14.12 -13.80 8.78
N ARG A 478 -15.04 -12.96 8.33
CA ARG A 478 -16.37 -12.82 8.91
C ARG A 478 -17.40 -13.21 7.87
N ILE A 479 -18.37 -14.02 8.25
CA ILE A 479 -19.48 -14.37 7.36
C ILE A 479 -20.63 -13.37 7.51
N ASN A 480 -21.19 -12.98 6.38
CA ASN A 480 -22.43 -12.24 6.31
C ASN A 480 -23.50 -13.12 5.67
N CYS A 481 -24.57 -13.39 6.42
CA CYS A 481 -25.78 -14.03 5.91
C CYS A 481 -26.92 -12.98 5.84
N PRO A 482 -27.81 -13.04 4.84
CA PRO A 482 -29.05 -12.26 4.81
C PRO A 482 -29.86 -12.50 6.10
N ARG A 483 -30.43 -11.44 6.67
CA ARG A 483 -31.31 -11.57 7.84
C ARG A 483 -32.73 -11.84 7.37
N PRO A 484 -33.51 -12.68 8.08
CA PRO A 484 -34.92 -12.84 7.78
C PRO A 484 -35.64 -11.48 7.86
N PRO A 485 -36.57 -11.17 6.93
CA PRO A 485 -37.41 -9.98 7.05
C PRO A 485 -38.09 -9.94 8.42
N GLY A 486 -37.93 -8.83 9.16
CA GLY A 486 -38.58 -8.62 10.47
C GLY A 486 -37.73 -8.83 11.72
N VAL A 487 -36.45 -9.18 11.59
CA VAL A 487 -35.52 -9.25 12.75
C VAL A 487 -34.77 -7.92 12.91
N ASP A 488 -35.26 -7.08 13.82
CA ASP A 488 -34.73 -5.76 14.12
C ASP A 488 -33.33 -5.81 14.78
N ALA A 489 -32.36 -5.06 14.24
CA ALA A 489 -30.96 -5.10 14.63
C ALA A 489 -30.74 -4.75 16.11
N GLN A 490 -31.58 -3.89 16.69
CA GLN A 490 -31.45 -3.45 18.08
C GLN A 490 -31.93 -4.48 19.11
N LYS A 491 -32.83 -5.40 18.75
CA LYS A 491 -33.42 -6.34 19.72
C LYS A 491 -32.51 -7.53 20.05
N VAL A 492 -31.65 -7.94 19.11
CA VAL A 492 -30.72 -9.06 19.31
C VAL A 492 -29.53 -8.67 20.20
N TYR A 493 -29.03 -7.43 20.08
CA TYR A 493 -27.99 -6.90 20.99
C TYR A 493 -28.52 -6.72 22.43
N ALA A 494 -29.78 -6.32 22.59
CA ALA A 494 -30.42 -6.15 23.90
C ALA A 494 -30.63 -7.47 24.66
N GLN A 495 -30.78 -8.61 23.96
CA GLN A 495 -30.87 -9.93 24.62
C GLN A 495 -29.51 -10.51 25.02
N ARG A 496 -28.42 -10.18 24.31
CA ARG A 496 -27.06 -10.60 24.69
C ARG A 496 -26.49 -9.83 25.89
N GLY A 497 -26.98 -8.61 26.16
CA GLY A 497 -26.61 -7.84 27.37
C GLY A 497 -27.12 -8.43 28.69
N LYS A 498 -28.03 -9.40 28.67
CA LYS A 498 -28.66 -9.97 29.89
C LYS A 498 -28.17 -11.37 30.29
N LEU A 499 -27.21 -11.95 29.58
CA LEU A 499 -26.65 -13.28 29.90
C LEU A 499 -25.18 -13.24 30.39
N LYS A 500 -24.60 -12.06 30.61
CA LYS A 500 -23.30 -11.91 31.30
C LYS A 500 -23.50 -11.45 32.75
N SER A 501 -24.04 -12.33 33.58
CA SER A 501 -23.91 -12.22 35.05
C SER A 501 -24.06 -13.58 35.72
N ALA A 502 -23.27 -14.57 35.30
CA ALA A 502 -23.00 -15.75 36.10
C ALA A 502 -21.71 -16.40 35.57
N ASN A 503 -20.64 -16.24 36.35
CA ASN A 503 -19.41 -17.03 36.42
C ASN A 503 -18.99 -17.83 35.18
N LEU A 504 -17.88 -17.40 34.57
CA LEU A 504 -16.81 -18.28 34.10
C LEU A 504 -15.53 -17.43 34.02
N GLU A 505 -14.81 -17.37 35.14
CA GLU A 505 -13.36 -17.25 35.09
C GLU A 505 -12.84 -18.50 34.36
N VAL A 506 -12.45 -18.33 33.09
CA VAL A 506 -11.54 -19.26 32.44
C VAL A 506 -10.26 -18.49 32.20
N VAL A 507 -9.34 -18.65 33.14
CA VAL A 507 -7.94 -18.26 32.98
C VAL A 507 -7.37 -19.09 31.83
N PHE A 508 -7.11 -18.44 30.70
CA PHE A 508 -6.30 -19.03 29.64
C PHE A 508 -4.82 -18.89 30.04
N VAL A 509 -4.21 -19.99 30.45
CA VAL A 509 -2.76 -20.13 30.41
C VAL A 509 -2.40 -20.59 29.00
N TRP A 510 -1.83 -19.70 28.20
CA TRP A 510 -1.24 -20.00 26.89
C TRP A 510 0.21 -19.56 26.92
N GLU A 511 1.14 -20.51 26.84
CA GLU A 511 2.55 -20.21 26.55
C GLU A 511 2.66 -19.95 25.04
N GLY A 512 2.80 -18.68 24.66
CA GLY A 512 3.21 -18.24 23.33
C GLY A 512 2.06 -17.81 22.40
N HIS A 513 1.94 -16.49 22.19
CA HIS A 513 1.05 -15.80 21.24
C HIS A 513 -0.42 -15.61 21.66
N THR A 514 -0.63 -14.87 22.74
CA THR A 514 -1.81 -14.00 22.92
C THR A 514 -1.53 -12.68 22.19
N ASP A 515 -2.38 -12.25 21.25
CA ASP A 515 -2.55 -10.83 20.86
C ASP A 515 -3.72 -10.65 19.87
N VAL A 516 -4.06 -11.65 19.04
CA VAL A 516 -5.06 -11.44 17.95
C VAL A 516 -6.53 -11.44 18.43
N TRP A 517 -6.85 -12.06 19.57
CA TRP A 517 -8.26 -12.16 20.03
C TRP A 517 -8.68 -11.03 20.98
N ASP A 518 -7.73 -10.42 21.69
CA ASP A 518 -8.03 -9.36 22.66
C ASP A 518 -8.10 -7.96 22.01
N GLU A 519 -7.39 -7.73 20.90
CA GLU A 519 -7.45 -6.48 20.13
C GLU A 519 -8.66 -6.36 19.19
N LEU A 520 -9.47 -7.42 19.04
CA LEU A 520 -10.66 -7.47 18.17
C LEU A 520 -12.01 -7.44 18.93
N ASN A 521 -12.01 -7.01 20.20
CA ASN A 521 -13.21 -6.87 21.05
C ASN A 521 -13.71 -5.44 21.16
#